data_AF-X1DKK7-F1
#
_entry.id   AF-X1DKK7-F1
#
_cell.length_a   1.000
_cell.length_b   1.000
_cell.length_c   1.000
_cell.angle_alpha   90.00
_cell.angle_beta   90.00
_cell.angle_gamma   90.00
#
_symmetry.space_group_name_H-M   'P 1'
#
loop_
_entity.id
_entity.type
_entity.pdbx_description
1 polymer ?
#
loop_
_entity_poly.entity_id
_entity_poly.type
_entity_poly.pdbx_seq_one_letter_code
_entity_poly.pdbx_strand_id
1 'polypeptide(L)' 'KETYYTAVRGIRRGGKNIQIPMHRQILGLKPGDGKIVDHINRNPLDNRRVNLRIVSQASIALSISSKRPK' A
#
# COMPACT_ATOMS: atom_id res chain seq x y z
N LYS A 1 11.43 -4.55 14.16
CA LYS A 1 10.04 -4.64 13.64
C LYS A 1 9.73 -3.28 13.02
N GLU A 2 10.01 -3.09 11.73
CA GLU A 2 9.88 -1.79 11.06
C GLU A 2 8.43 -1.59 10.57
N THR A 3 7.84 -0.48 10.99
CA THR A 3 6.44 -0.13 10.71
C THR A 3 6.41 0.79 9.50
N TYR A 4 5.92 0.29 8.36
CA TYR A 4 5.73 1.12 7.16
C TYR A 4 4.51 2.02 7.35
N TYR A 5 4.70 3.35 7.34
CA TYR A 5 3.61 4.31 7.44
C TYR A 5 2.97 4.51 6.06
N THR A 6 1.73 4.07 5.90
CA THR A 6 0.88 4.36 4.73
C THR A 6 -0.37 5.09 5.19
N ALA A 7 -0.95 5.94 4.34
CA ALA A 7 -2.22 6.57 4.66
C ALA A 7 -3.32 5.51 4.74
N VAL A 8 -4.07 5.51 5.84
CA VAL A 8 -5.15 4.56 6.11
C VAL A 8 -6.44 5.28 6.45
N ARG A 9 -7.57 4.71 6.05
CA ARG A 9 -8.91 5.13 6.47
C ARG A 9 -9.45 4.14 7.49
N GLY A 10 -9.86 4.64 8.65
CA GLY A 10 -10.62 3.86 9.62
C GLY A 10 -12.10 3.78 9.20
N ILE A 11 -12.66 2.57 9.13
CA ILE A 11 -14.11 2.37 8.98
C ILE A 11 -14.65 1.46 10.09
N ARG A 12 -15.88 1.70 10.54
CA ARG A 12 -16.58 0.82 11.48
C ARG A 12 -17.33 -0.27 10.71
N ARG A 13 -17.02 -1.54 10.99
CA ARG A 13 -17.72 -2.69 10.41
C ARG A 13 -17.98 -3.73 11.50
N GLY A 14 -19.26 -4.08 11.72
CA GLY A 14 -19.66 -5.11 12.70
C GLY A 14 -19.17 -4.84 14.13
N GLY A 15 -19.18 -3.57 14.55
CA GLY A 15 -18.70 -3.16 15.88
C GLY A 15 -17.18 -3.03 16.02
N LYS A 16 -16.39 -3.36 14.98
CA LYS A 16 -14.93 -3.24 14.99
C LYS A 16 -14.45 -2.08 14.11
N ASN A 17 -13.41 -1.37 14.56
CA ASN A 17 -12.68 -0.40 13.75
C ASN A 17 -11.67 -1.14 12.89
N ILE A 18 -11.83 -1.09 11.57
CA ILE A 18 -10.88 -1.66 10.61
C ILE A 18 -10.16 -0.54 9.87
N GLN A 19 -8.88 -0.74 9.60
CA GLN A 19 -8.05 0.20 8.86
C GLN A 19 -7.89 -0.29 7.43
N ILE A 20 -8.22 0.55 6.46
CA ILE A 20 -8.09 0.26 5.02
C ILE A 20 -6.99 1.15 4.44
N PRO A 21 -5.95 0.59 3.79
CA PRO A 21 -4.94 1.39 3.10
C PRO A 21 -5.55 2.19 1.95
N MET A 22 -5.27 3.50 1.90
CA MET A 22 -5.87 4.42 0.94
C MET A 22 -5.49 4.08 -0.50
N HIS A 23 -4.24 3.69 -0.77
CA HIS A 23 -3.78 3.26 -2.08
C HIS A 23 -4.58 2.07 -2.65
N ARG A 24 -5.04 1.15 -1.79
CA ARG A 24 -5.88 0.02 -2.21
C ARG A 24 -7.29 0.47 -2.57
N GLN A 25 -7.84 1.39 -1.77
CA GLN A 25 -9.16 1.96 -2.02
C GLN A 25 -9.19 2.73 -3.36
N ILE A 26 -8.14 3.49 -3.65
CA ILE A 26 -8.00 4.28 -4.88
C ILE A 26 -7.87 3.40 -6.13
N LEU A 27 -7.27 2.22 -5.99
CA LEU A 27 -7.16 1.21 -7.04
C LEU A 27 -8.37 0.25 -7.08
N GLY A 28 -9.35 0.40 -6.18
CA GLY A 28 -10.52 -0.48 -6.12
C GLY A 28 -10.19 -1.93 -5.75
N LEU A 29 -9.08 -2.17 -5.05
CA LEU A 29 -8.62 -3.50 -4.67
C LEU A 29 -9.39 -4.03 -3.47
N LYS A 30 -9.73 -5.33 -3.51
CA LYS A 30 -10.45 -5.97 -2.41
C LYS A 30 -9.48 -6.44 -1.34
N PRO A 31 -9.83 -6.38 -0.04
CA PRO A 31 -9.06 -7.05 0.99
C PRO A 31 -8.94 -8.55 0.66
N GLY A 32 -7.72 -9.10 0.66
CA GLY A 32 -7.49 -10.52 0.40
C GLY A 32 -7.41 -10.93 -1.07
N ASP A 33 -7.38 -10.01 -2.03
CA ASP A 33 -7.23 -10.32 -3.47
C ASP A 33 -5.81 -10.75 -3.89
N GLY A 34 -4.86 -10.81 -2.94
CA GLY A 34 -3.47 -11.17 -3.19
C GLY A 34 -2.67 -10.14 -4.01
N LYS A 35 -3.26 -9.01 -4.37
CA LYS A 35 -2.60 -7.95 -5.16
C LYS A 35 -1.82 -7.02 -4.25
N ILE A 36 -0.61 -6.65 -4.67
CA ILE A 36 0.23 -5.71 -3.94
C ILE A 36 0.31 -4.40 -4.72
N VAL A 37 0.42 -3.28 -4.01
CA VAL A 37 0.49 -1.95 -4.61
C VAL A 37 1.87 -1.36 -4.35
N ASP A 38 2.50 -0.92 -5.44
CA ASP A 38 3.81 -0.31 -5.48
C ASP A 38 3.68 1.18 -5.79
N HIS A 39 4.48 2.03 -5.14
CA HIS A 39 4.50 3.47 -5.39
C HIS A 39 5.63 3.79 -6.37
N ILE A 40 5.27 4.14 -7.60
CA ILE A 40 6.22 4.42 -8.70
C ILE A 40 7.19 5.54 -8.31
N ASN A 41 6.68 6.57 -7.63
CA ASN A 41 7.44 7.73 -7.18
C ASN A 41 8.20 7.51 -5.85
N ARG A 42 8.14 6.28 -5.29
CA ARG A 42 8.74 5.90 -3.98
C ARG A 42 8.28 6.77 -2.79
N ASN A 43 7.16 7.47 -2.93
CA ASN A 43 6.58 8.26 -1.86
C ASN A 43 5.32 7.55 -1.32
N PRO A 44 5.39 6.89 -0.14
CA PRO A 44 4.26 6.11 0.42
C PRO A 44 3.07 6.96 0.88
N LEU A 45 3.22 8.30 0.91
CA LEU A 45 2.14 9.24 1.23
C LEU A 45 1.43 9.77 -0.03
N ASP A 46 2.03 9.61 -1.21
CA ASP A 46 1.45 10.07 -2.47
C ASP A 46 0.56 8.99 -3.08
N ASN A 47 -0.72 9.07 -2.73
CA ASN A 47 -1.72 8.09 -3.12
C ASN A 47 -2.39 8.40 -4.48
N ARG A 48 -1.86 9.32 -5.30
CA ARG A 48 -2.45 9.63 -6.61
C ARG A 48 -2.37 8.41 -7.53
N ARG A 49 -3.45 8.07 -8.25
CA ARG A 49 -3.51 6.91 -9.17
C ARG A 49 -2.31 6.80 -10.11
N VAL A 50 -1.85 7.93 -10.65
CA VAL A 50 -0.71 8.00 -11.57
C VAL A 50 0.62 7.52 -10.96
N ASN A 51 0.72 7.54 -9.62
CA ASN A 51 1.91 7.13 -8.87
C ASN A 51 1.78 5.71 -8.28
N LEU A 52 0.67 5.01 -8.53
CA LEU A 52 0.40 3.68 -7.98
C LEU A 52 0.43 2.62 -9.09
N ARG A 53 1.08 1.49 -8.82
CA ARG A 53 1.14 0.32 -9.72
C ARG A 53 0.73 -0.94 -8.98
N ILE A 54 -0.10 -1.78 -9.60
CA ILE A 54 -0.41 -3.11 -9.07
C ILE A 54 0.71 -4.05 -9.47
N VAL A 55 1.31 -4.73 -8.50
CA VAL A 55 2.38 -5.71 -8.69
C VAL A 55 1.94 -7.08 -8.19
N SER A 56 2.38 -8.14 -8.89
CA SER A 56 2.24 -9.52 -8.44
C SER A 56 3.35 -9.83 -7.43
N GLN A 57 3.08 -10.71 -6.47
CA GLN A 57 4.01 -11.08 -5.40
C GLN A 57 5.39 -11.53 -5.91
N ALA A 58 5.45 -12.09 -7.13
CA ALA A 58 6.68 -12.51 -7.80
C ALA A 58 7.60 -11.35 -8.26
N SER A 59 7.08 -10.12 -8.35
CA SER A 59 7.78 -8.96 -8.96
C SER A 59 8.41 -7.99 -7.94
N ILE A 60 8.33 -8.30 -6.64
CA ILE A 60 8.69 -7.40 -5.52
C ILE A 60 10.20 -7.19 -5.31
N ALA A 61 11.08 -7.95 -5.98
CA ALA A 61 12.52 -7.89 -5.72
C ALA A 61 13.18 -6.51 -5.92
N LEU A 62 12.53 -5.57 -6.64
CA LEU A 62 13.11 -4.27 -7.00
C LEU A 62 12.58 -3.07 -6.18
N SER A 63 11.45 -3.17 -5.48
CA SER A 63 10.82 -2.00 -4.84
C SER A 63 10.90 -1.95 -3.31
N ILE A 64 11.28 -3.05 -2.64
CA ILE A 64 11.54 -3.07 -1.18
C ILE A 64 12.93 -2.53 -0.79
N SER A 65 13.72 -2.01 -1.73
CA SER A 65 14.99 -1.36 -1.40
C SER A 65 14.84 0.15 -1.20
N SER A 66 14.43 0.54 0.00
CA SER A 66 15.06 1.69 0.65
C SER A 66 16.24 1.18 1.49
N LYS A 67 17.19 0.47 0.87
CA LYS A 67 18.56 0.49 1.37
C LYS A 67 19.16 1.83 0.97
N ARG A 68 19.43 2.72 1.93
CA ARG A 68 20.48 3.75 1.84
C ARG A 68 20.89 4.22 3.26
N PRO A 69 22.20 4.49 3.48
CA PRO A 69 22.91 4.46 4.78
C PRO A 69 22.72 5.79 5.55
N LYS A 70 22.99 5.96 6.85
CA LYS A 70 23.64 5.17 7.92
C LYS A 70 22.66 5.02 9.09
#